data_AF-A0A7R9PHL8-F1
#
_entry.id   AF-A0A7R9PHL8-F1
#
_cell.length_a   1.000
_cell.length_b   1.000
_cell.length_c   1.000
_cell.angle_alpha   90.00
_cell.angle_beta   90.00
_cell.angle_gamma   90.00
#
_symmetry.space_group_name_H-M   'P 1'
#
loop_
_entity.id
_entity.type
_entity.pdbx_description
1 polymer ?
#
loop_
_entity_poly.entity_id
_entity_poly.type
_entity_poly.pdbx_seq_one_letter_code
_entity_poly.pdbx_strand_id
1 'polypeptide(L)'
;MNLGEAQQFLREYEREAAEMCFRVKQSQWNFSTNITDANKRRMVPSIQLEEQALESKLDRLSWRRATSFTWTRLPDSQTRRQLNILVTQTRAGLPDNEFNELQQVISEMKDIYSRARVCPYHNRMNNYCDLALEPDLTRALAHTRDYEEQLHLWKAWRDSVGPPIRSFRDAGQQERSLYEDEEFESHIDEVWATVAPLYRQLHTYVRRRLIQQYGSQRVRPDGPIPAHLLVLMLAEEFYTSMGMNPMPPEFWHHSMLEKPLGRDVVCRASAWDFCNHNDYRIKQCTEVTMEDLQTIHHEMAHIQYYLQYANQPLLFRDGANPGFHEAVGAMIELSVITPRHLQRIGLLNNITDEYGEMININETNINFLLTMALDKVAYLPFAYVVDQWRWRLFSEEWKVEEMNSRWWDLRMRHQGIIPPIPRSENDFDPAAKYHVVADMPYIRYFVSLILQFQLHESLCQAAGHFGPLHTCDIYRSREAGRLLSTVFVTAINLLIYNFSEILSMGSSRSWSEIIHVMTKGRTDKLDSRPLLEYFQPLAMWFSVQNRDEKIVGWATNNEDS
;
A
#
# COMPACT_ATOMS: atom_id res chain seq x y z
N MET A 1 -3.47 43.13 -1.90
CA MET A 1 -3.35 41.68 -1.66
C MET A 1 -3.21 41.50 -0.16
N ASN A 2 -4.11 40.77 0.50
CA ASN A 2 -4.06 40.63 1.95
C ASN A 2 -3.52 39.24 2.35
N LEU A 3 -2.19 39.17 2.52
CA LEU A 3 -1.52 37.95 3.00
C LEU A 3 -1.97 37.57 4.42
N GLY A 4 -2.29 38.57 5.26
CA GLY A 4 -2.78 38.34 6.62
C GLY A 4 -4.15 37.64 6.66
N GLU A 5 -5.08 38.04 5.81
CA GLU A 5 -6.37 37.34 5.64
C GLU A 5 -6.18 35.90 5.14
N ALA A 6 -5.30 35.69 4.15
CA ALA A 6 -5.02 34.37 3.60
C ALA A 6 -4.42 33.44 4.67
N GLN A 7 -3.45 33.92 5.45
CA GLN A 7 -2.85 33.16 6.55
C GLN A 7 -3.81 32.97 7.73
N GLN A 8 -4.74 33.89 7.97
CA GLN A 8 -5.78 33.73 8.99
C GLN A 8 -6.78 32.64 8.59
N PHE A 9 -7.27 32.67 7.35
CA PHE A 9 -8.12 31.62 6.79
C PHE A 9 -7.48 30.24 6.88
N LEU A 10 -6.18 30.11 6.54
CA LEU A 10 -5.49 28.82 6.64
C LEU A 10 -5.35 28.31 8.09
N ARG A 11 -5.19 29.20 9.09
CA ARG A 11 -5.22 28.82 10.53
C ARG A 11 -6.60 28.39 11.01
N GLU A 12 -7.66 29.00 10.47
CA GLU A 12 -9.04 28.62 10.78
C GLU A 12 -9.38 27.26 10.14
N TYR A 13 -8.98 27.07 8.87
CA TYR A 13 -9.07 25.79 8.16
C TYR A 13 -8.31 24.66 8.87
N GLU A 14 -7.05 24.86 9.27
CA GLU A 14 -6.22 23.85 9.94
C GLU A 14 -6.95 23.22 11.13
N ARG A 15 -7.55 24.05 11.99
CA ARG A 15 -8.31 23.62 13.17
C ARG A 15 -9.57 22.84 12.77
N GLU A 16 -10.37 23.38 11.85
CA GLU A 16 -11.68 22.82 11.49
C GLU A 16 -11.54 21.52 10.67
N ALA A 17 -10.51 21.44 9.82
CA ALA A 17 -10.18 20.24 9.06
C ALA A 17 -9.53 19.15 9.91
N ALA A 18 -8.70 19.50 10.91
CA ALA A 18 -8.17 18.52 11.86
C ALA A 18 -9.28 17.90 12.73
N GLU A 19 -10.23 18.71 13.23
CA GLU A 19 -11.40 18.21 13.97
C GLU A 19 -12.30 17.33 13.10
N MET A 20 -12.56 17.74 11.86
CA MET A 20 -13.37 16.98 10.90
C MET A 20 -12.71 15.63 10.56
N CYS A 21 -11.42 15.65 10.21
CA CYS A 21 -10.66 14.44 9.92
C CYS A 21 -10.66 13.49 11.11
N PHE A 22 -10.36 13.96 12.33
CA PHE A 22 -10.36 13.10 13.53
C PHE A 22 -11.69 12.37 13.71
N ARG A 23 -12.81 13.08 13.53
CA ARG A 23 -14.16 12.49 13.61
C ARG A 23 -14.40 11.44 12.52
N VAL A 24 -14.20 11.81 11.25
CA VAL A 24 -14.40 10.91 10.09
C VAL A 24 -13.54 9.66 10.21
N LYS A 25 -12.26 9.81 10.57
CA LYS A 25 -11.31 8.70 10.79
C LYS A 25 -11.74 7.80 11.95
N GLN A 26 -12.21 8.37 13.07
CA GLN A 26 -12.71 7.58 14.19
C GLN A 26 -14.00 6.81 13.85
N SER A 27 -14.92 7.39 13.07
CA SER A 27 -16.10 6.70 12.54
C SER A 27 -15.72 5.54 11.60
N GLN A 28 -14.85 5.79 10.61
CA GLN A 28 -14.35 4.78 9.67
C GLN A 28 -13.57 3.66 10.37
N TRP A 29 -12.75 3.98 11.38
CA TRP A 29 -12.04 3.00 12.21
C TRP A 29 -13.00 2.14 13.04
N ASN A 30 -13.97 2.76 13.70
CA ASN A 30 -14.96 2.07 14.53
C ASN A 30 -15.78 1.06 13.73
N PHE A 31 -16.10 1.36 12.46
CA PHE A 31 -16.69 0.38 11.56
C PHE A 31 -15.69 -0.69 11.13
N SER A 32 -14.56 -0.30 10.53
CA SER A 32 -13.63 -1.26 9.90
C SER A 32 -12.95 -2.22 10.87
N THR A 33 -12.91 -1.88 12.17
CA THR A 33 -12.42 -2.75 13.26
C THR A 33 -13.52 -3.34 14.15
N ASN A 34 -14.81 -3.07 13.85
CA ASN A 34 -15.96 -3.64 14.56
C ASN A 34 -17.25 -3.51 13.73
N ILE A 35 -17.42 -4.40 12.77
CA ILE A 35 -18.54 -4.42 11.84
C ILE A 35 -19.77 -4.97 12.57
N THR A 36 -20.65 -4.05 12.96
CA THR A 36 -21.92 -4.34 13.64
C THR A 36 -23.00 -3.44 13.07
N ASP A 37 -24.26 -3.84 13.17
CA ASP A 37 -25.35 -3.01 12.67
C ASP A 37 -25.44 -1.63 13.37
N ALA A 38 -24.88 -1.49 14.58
CA ALA A 38 -24.78 -0.21 15.29
C ALA A 38 -23.64 0.69 14.77
N ASN A 39 -22.44 0.16 14.55
CA ASN A 39 -21.33 0.94 13.95
C ASN A 39 -21.58 1.18 12.46
N LYS A 40 -22.15 0.20 11.76
CA LYS A 40 -22.70 0.36 10.41
C LYS A 40 -23.80 1.40 10.38
N ARG A 41 -24.62 1.61 11.42
CA ARG A 41 -25.58 2.74 11.47
C ARG A 41 -24.93 4.10 11.74
N ARG A 42 -23.85 4.14 12.53
CA ARG A 42 -23.00 5.35 12.65
C ARG A 42 -22.23 5.66 11.35
N MET A 43 -22.07 4.66 10.50
CA MET A 43 -21.52 4.74 9.14
C MET A 43 -22.59 4.44 8.07
N VAL A 44 -23.89 4.58 8.36
CA VAL A 44 -24.95 4.28 7.36
C VAL A 44 -25.00 5.46 6.41
N PRO A 45 -25.38 5.29 5.14
CA PRO A 45 -25.52 6.38 4.19
C PRO A 45 -26.12 7.68 4.76
N SER A 46 -27.11 7.69 5.66
CA SER A 46 -27.55 8.95 6.29
C SER A 46 -26.51 9.66 7.18
N ILE A 47 -25.77 8.94 8.04
CA ILE A 47 -24.76 9.54 8.93
C ILE A 47 -23.39 9.62 8.25
N GLN A 48 -23.06 8.69 7.35
CA GLN A 48 -21.92 8.81 6.47
C GLN A 48 -22.10 9.98 5.49
N LEU A 49 -23.30 10.23 4.95
CA LEU A 49 -23.62 11.49 4.25
C LEU A 49 -23.54 12.68 5.21
N GLU A 50 -23.97 12.61 6.48
CA GLU A 50 -23.77 13.74 7.39
C GLU A 50 -22.28 14.04 7.65
N GLU A 51 -21.43 13.06 7.96
CA GLU A 51 -20.01 13.32 8.22
C GLU A 51 -19.19 13.57 6.93
N GLN A 52 -19.41 12.81 5.85
CA GLN A 52 -18.73 13.07 4.57
C GLN A 52 -19.30 14.27 3.81
N ALA A 53 -20.57 14.66 3.99
CA ALA A 53 -21.05 15.95 3.49
C ALA A 53 -20.74 17.10 4.44
N LEU A 54 -20.40 16.89 5.72
CA LEU A 54 -19.74 17.90 6.55
C LEU A 54 -18.30 18.12 6.10
N GLU A 55 -17.54 17.05 5.81
CA GLU A 55 -16.21 17.08 5.19
C GLU A 55 -16.28 17.75 3.81
N SER A 56 -17.15 17.29 2.91
CA SER A 56 -17.35 17.88 1.58
C SER A 56 -17.88 19.32 1.64
N LYS A 57 -18.67 19.69 2.65
CA LYS A 57 -19.12 21.07 2.87
C LYS A 57 -17.98 21.95 3.39
N LEU A 58 -17.13 21.43 4.27
CA LEU A 58 -15.91 22.12 4.69
C LEU A 58 -15.00 22.34 3.48
N ASP A 59 -14.76 21.33 2.65
CA ASP A 59 -14.01 21.44 1.40
C ASP A 59 -14.64 22.46 0.44
N ARG A 60 -15.96 22.42 0.23
CA ARG A 60 -16.64 23.34 -0.70
C ARG A 60 -16.72 24.78 -0.18
N LEU A 61 -16.81 25.00 1.13
CA LEU A 61 -16.67 26.33 1.74
C LEU A 61 -15.21 26.81 1.66
N SER A 62 -14.24 25.93 1.91
CA SER A 62 -12.81 26.23 1.87
C SER A 62 -12.35 26.52 0.44
N TRP A 63 -12.83 25.79 -0.56
CA TRP A 63 -12.59 26.04 -1.98
C TRP A 63 -13.19 27.38 -2.42
N ARG A 64 -14.45 27.68 -2.03
CA ARG A 64 -15.11 28.98 -2.31
C ARG A 64 -14.36 30.15 -1.65
N ARG A 65 -13.73 29.94 -0.49
CA ARG A 65 -12.89 30.94 0.18
C ARG A 65 -11.49 31.04 -0.44
N ALA A 66 -10.84 29.93 -0.76
CA ALA A 66 -9.51 29.87 -1.35
C ALA A 66 -9.46 30.49 -2.76
N THR A 67 -10.48 30.23 -3.59
CA THR A 67 -10.64 30.84 -4.92
C THR A 67 -10.88 32.36 -4.87
N SER A 68 -11.36 32.91 -3.76
CA SER A 68 -11.51 34.37 -3.59
C SER A 68 -10.18 35.12 -3.42
N PHE A 69 -9.09 34.42 -3.09
CA PHE A 69 -7.75 35.01 -3.00
C PHE A 69 -7.03 34.96 -4.35
N THR A 70 -6.30 36.02 -4.70
CA THR A 70 -5.34 36.03 -5.84
C THR A 70 -4.05 35.27 -5.47
N TRP A 71 -4.18 34.00 -5.10
CA TRP A 71 -3.14 33.19 -4.45
C TRP A 71 -1.86 33.08 -5.29
N THR A 72 -1.96 33.02 -6.62
CA THR A 72 -0.82 32.96 -7.56
C THR A 72 0.19 34.09 -7.37
N ARG A 73 -0.25 35.27 -6.91
CA ARG A 73 0.57 36.48 -6.73
C ARG A 73 1.02 36.71 -5.27
N LEU A 74 0.72 35.80 -4.34
CA LEU A 74 1.20 35.90 -2.97
C LEU A 74 2.73 35.70 -2.90
N PRO A 75 3.45 36.48 -2.08
CA PRO A 75 4.90 36.39 -1.97
C PRO A 75 5.36 35.20 -1.13
N ASP A 76 4.59 34.78 -0.12
CA ASP A 76 4.88 33.60 0.66
C ASP A 76 4.54 32.33 -0.13
N SER A 77 5.55 31.48 -0.34
CA SER A 77 5.43 30.23 -1.09
C SER A 77 4.55 29.21 -0.39
N GLN A 78 4.54 29.18 0.95
CA GLN A 78 3.80 28.16 1.71
C GLN A 78 2.30 28.46 1.74
N THR A 79 1.90 29.71 2.05
CA THR A 79 0.50 30.18 1.91
C THR A 79 0.00 29.96 0.49
N ARG A 80 0.81 30.29 -0.53
CA ARG A 80 0.46 30.08 -1.94
C ARG A 80 0.24 28.60 -2.28
N ARG A 81 1.07 27.70 -1.74
CA ARG A 81 0.98 26.25 -2.00
C ARG A 81 -0.23 25.62 -1.30
N GLN A 82 -0.53 26.00 -0.05
CA GLN A 82 -1.75 25.56 0.66
C GLN A 82 -3.02 25.99 -0.07
N LEU A 83 -3.10 27.25 -0.52
CA LEU A 83 -4.24 27.73 -1.31
C LEU A 83 -4.34 27.04 -2.68
N ASN A 84 -3.21 26.72 -3.34
CA ASN A 84 -3.22 25.92 -4.55
C ASN A 84 -3.82 24.54 -4.30
N ILE A 85 -3.40 23.83 -3.25
CA ILE A 85 -3.94 22.51 -2.87
C ILE A 85 -5.46 22.56 -2.73
N LEU A 86 -5.97 23.50 -1.90
CA LEU A 86 -7.40 23.70 -1.68
C LEU A 86 -8.19 24.02 -2.97
N VAL A 87 -7.56 24.66 -3.97
CA VAL A 87 -8.22 25.04 -5.23
C VAL A 87 -8.15 23.93 -6.29
N THR A 88 -7.05 23.16 -6.35
CA THR A 88 -6.77 22.27 -7.48
C THR A 88 -6.82 20.77 -7.18
N GLN A 89 -6.77 20.33 -5.92
CA GLN A 89 -6.71 18.90 -5.56
C GLN A 89 -8.07 18.31 -5.13
N THR A 90 -9.11 19.14 -5.03
CA THR A 90 -10.46 18.73 -4.59
C THR A 90 -11.46 18.72 -5.74
N ARG A 91 -12.45 17.82 -5.73
CA ARG A 91 -13.65 17.89 -6.62
C ARG A 91 -14.62 19.02 -6.22
N ALA A 92 -14.33 19.77 -5.16
CA ALA A 92 -15.18 20.78 -4.53
C ALA A 92 -15.70 21.90 -5.46
N GLY A 93 -14.95 22.21 -6.54
CA GLY A 93 -15.33 23.20 -7.54
C GLY A 93 -16.49 22.79 -8.47
N LEU A 94 -16.95 21.55 -8.42
CA LEU A 94 -18.10 21.10 -9.21
C LEU A 94 -19.42 21.77 -8.75
N PRO A 95 -20.40 21.94 -9.66
CA PRO A 95 -21.79 22.25 -9.32
C PRO A 95 -22.37 21.31 -8.26
N ASP A 96 -23.30 21.81 -7.44
CA ASP A 96 -23.87 21.06 -6.31
C ASP A 96 -24.59 19.78 -6.74
N ASN A 97 -25.23 19.77 -7.92
CA ASN A 97 -25.85 18.58 -8.51
C ASN A 97 -24.80 17.57 -9.02
N GLU A 98 -23.81 18.03 -9.80
CA GLU A 98 -22.76 17.18 -10.36
C GLU A 98 -21.88 16.58 -9.27
N PHE A 99 -21.56 17.33 -8.22
CA PHE A 99 -20.81 16.83 -7.08
C PHE A 99 -21.58 15.72 -6.34
N ASN A 100 -22.88 15.90 -6.09
CA ASN A 100 -23.70 14.90 -5.41
C ASN A 100 -23.96 13.67 -6.29
N GLU A 101 -24.15 13.85 -7.60
CA GLU A 101 -24.19 12.76 -8.57
C GLU A 101 -22.86 11.98 -8.55
N LEU A 102 -21.72 12.72 -8.53
CA LEU A 102 -20.35 12.20 -8.36
C LEU A 102 -20.11 11.50 -7.00
N GLN A 103 -21.13 11.40 -6.15
CA GLN A 103 -21.12 10.60 -4.93
C GLN A 103 -22.18 9.45 -4.91
N GLN A 104 -22.83 9.02 -6.02
CA GLN A 104 -23.64 7.75 -6.08
C GLN A 104 -23.12 6.39 -6.70
N VAL A 105 -22.45 6.25 -7.84
CA VAL A 105 -21.68 5.03 -8.40
C VAL A 105 -20.01 4.80 -8.88
N ILE A 106 -18.67 5.38 -8.70
CA ILE A 106 -17.67 6.58 -8.07
C ILE A 106 -17.28 6.94 -6.50
N SER A 107 -18.07 7.74 -5.68
CA SER A 107 -18.55 7.63 -4.19
C SER A 107 -19.91 6.97 -3.51
N GLU A 108 -21.02 6.31 -4.05
CA GLU A 108 -21.87 5.14 -3.46
C GLU A 108 -21.89 3.61 -4.08
N MET A 109 -21.60 3.23 -5.36
CA MET A 109 -21.56 1.84 -5.99
C MET A 109 -20.79 0.61 -5.42
N LYS A 110 -19.44 0.57 -5.27
CA LYS A 110 -18.45 -0.48 -4.88
C LYS A 110 -18.99 -1.54 -3.92
N ASP A 111 -20.08 -1.25 -3.24
CA ASP A 111 -21.07 -2.19 -2.73
C ASP A 111 -21.43 -3.34 -3.73
N ILE A 112 -21.52 -3.09 -5.04
CA ILE A 112 -21.56 -4.12 -6.11
C ILE A 112 -20.25 -4.91 -6.12
N TYR A 113 -19.10 -4.23 -6.25
CA TYR A 113 -17.77 -4.86 -6.26
C TYR A 113 -17.50 -5.69 -4.99
N SER A 114 -18.01 -5.27 -3.83
CA SER A 114 -17.78 -5.91 -2.55
C SER A 114 -18.75 -7.08 -2.36
N ARG A 115 -20.05 -6.90 -2.63
CA ARG A 115 -21.07 -7.96 -2.53
C ARG A 115 -21.09 -8.96 -3.67
N ALA A 116 -20.35 -8.74 -4.76
CA ALA A 116 -20.23 -9.72 -5.85
C ALA A 116 -19.76 -11.07 -5.32
N ARG A 117 -20.34 -12.15 -5.86
CA ARG A 117 -20.05 -13.54 -5.50
C ARG A 117 -19.98 -14.42 -6.74
N VAL A 118 -19.17 -15.48 -6.65
CA VAL A 118 -18.93 -16.44 -7.74
C VAL A 118 -19.33 -17.84 -7.30
N CYS A 119 -19.91 -18.60 -8.23
CA CYS A 119 -20.24 -20.01 -8.01
C CYS A 119 -18.97 -20.88 -8.14
N PRO A 120 -18.73 -21.86 -7.25
CA PRO A 120 -17.60 -22.78 -7.38
C PRO A 120 -17.55 -23.55 -8.71
N TYR A 121 -16.35 -23.84 -9.22
CA TYR A 121 -16.18 -24.51 -10.52
C TYR A 121 -16.66 -25.97 -10.52
N HIS A 122 -16.20 -26.76 -9.55
CA HIS A 122 -16.49 -28.20 -9.50
C HIS A 122 -17.91 -28.55 -8.98
N ASN A 123 -18.53 -27.71 -8.14
CA ASN A 123 -19.77 -28.06 -7.43
C ASN A 123 -21.05 -27.50 -8.11
N ARG A 124 -21.16 -27.63 -9.43
CA ARG A 124 -22.28 -27.08 -10.24
C ARG A 124 -23.67 -27.66 -9.94
N MET A 125 -23.78 -28.63 -9.04
CA MET A 125 -25.07 -29.18 -8.59
C MET A 125 -25.61 -28.51 -7.31
N ASN A 126 -24.76 -27.84 -6.53
CA ASN A 126 -25.20 -26.92 -5.48
C ASN A 126 -25.33 -25.51 -6.08
N ASN A 127 -26.55 -24.97 -6.10
CA ASN A 127 -26.83 -23.60 -6.59
C ASN A 127 -26.36 -22.48 -5.63
N TYR A 128 -25.31 -22.74 -4.83
CA TYR A 128 -24.74 -21.76 -3.90
C TYR A 128 -23.55 -21.07 -4.56
N CYS A 129 -23.59 -19.73 -4.55
CA CYS A 129 -22.59 -18.87 -5.16
C CYS A 129 -22.19 -17.83 -4.11
N ASP A 130 -21.16 -18.18 -3.34
CA ASP A 130 -20.78 -17.58 -2.06
C ASP A 130 -19.29 -17.18 -2.00
N LEU A 131 -18.48 -17.57 -2.98
CA LEU A 131 -17.07 -17.18 -3.08
C LEU A 131 -16.94 -15.66 -3.28
N ALA A 132 -16.27 -14.96 -2.37
CA ALA A 132 -15.91 -13.55 -2.47
C ALA A 132 -14.47 -13.37 -2.97
N LEU A 133 -14.15 -12.20 -3.52
CA LEU A 133 -12.79 -11.93 -4.02
C LEU A 133 -11.70 -12.21 -2.97
N GLU A 134 -11.96 -11.82 -1.72
CA GLU A 134 -11.03 -11.99 -0.59
C GLU A 134 -11.76 -12.72 0.56
N PRO A 135 -11.22 -13.83 1.10
CA PRO A 135 -9.98 -14.49 0.67
C PRO A 135 -10.17 -15.43 -0.53
N ASP A 136 -11.41 -15.77 -0.92
CA ASP A 136 -11.71 -17.04 -1.58
C ASP A 136 -11.16 -17.14 -3.01
N LEU A 137 -11.48 -16.19 -3.90
CA LEU A 137 -10.95 -16.21 -5.27
C LEU A 137 -9.45 -15.92 -5.32
N THR A 138 -8.94 -14.99 -4.50
CA THR A 138 -7.49 -14.72 -4.41
C THR A 138 -6.73 -15.99 -4.01
N ARG A 139 -7.18 -16.70 -2.97
CA ARG A 139 -6.60 -17.98 -2.52
C ARG A 139 -6.72 -19.06 -3.60
N ALA A 140 -7.90 -19.22 -4.21
CA ALA A 140 -8.12 -20.23 -5.23
C ALA A 140 -7.20 -20.01 -6.45
N LEU A 141 -7.17 -18.80 -7.02
CA LEU A 141 -6.35 -18.46 -8.18
C LEU A 141 -4.84 -18.55 -7.90
N ALA A 142 -4.39 -18.29 -6.68
CA ALA A 142 -2.99 -18.45 -6.29
C ALA A 142 -2.55 -19.93 -6.25
N HIS A 143 -3.42 -20.84 -5.81
CA HIS A 143 -3.09 -22.24 -5.54
C HIS A 143 -3.47 -23.20 -6.67
N THR A 144 -4.61 -23.01 -7.33
CA THR A 144 -5.09 -23.96 -8.36
C THR A 144 -4.23 -23.95 -9.61
N ARG A 145 -4.15 -25.11 -10.27
CA ARG A 145 -3.40 -25.35 -11.50
C ARG A 145 -4.27 -25.98 -12.60
N ASP A 146 -5.59 -26.11 -12.37
CA ASP A 146 -6.56 -26.46 -13.41
C ASP A 146 -6.89 -25.19 -14.23
N TYR A 147 -6.61 -25.25 -15.53
CA TYR A 147 -6.88 -24.16 -16.48
C TYR A 147 -8.36 -23.80 -16.57
N GLU A 148 -9.26 -24.80 -16.55
CA GLU A 148 -10.70 -24.57 -16.68
C GLU A 148 -11.29 -23.99 -15.38
N GLU A 149 -10.73 -24.34 -14.22
CA GLU A 149 -11.08 -23.68 -12.95
C GLU A 149 -10.61 -22.21 -12.94
N GLN A 150 -9.36 -21.95 -13.34
CA GLN A 150 -8.83 -20.59 -13.44
C GLN A 150 -9.68 -19.75 -14.40
N LEU A 151 -10.03 -20.28 -15.58
CA LEU A 151 -10.87 -19.61 -16.57
C LEU A 151 -12.28 -19.34 -16.04
N HIS A 152 -12.91 -20.32 -15.39
CA HIS A 152 -14.24 -20.18 -14.78
C HIS A 152 -14.26 -19.07 -13.72
N LEU A 153 -13.30 -19.09 -12.78
CA LEU A 153 -13.19 -18.07 -11.72
C LEU A 153 -12.86 -16.68 -12.29
N TRP A 154 -11.92 -16.60 -13.23
CA TRP A 154 -11.51 -15.37 -13.93
C TRP A 154 -12.69 -14.70 -14.65
N LYS A 155 -13.53 -15.52 -15.30
CA LYS A 155 -14.70 -15.08 -16.05
C LYS A 155 -15.84 -14.68 -15.13
N ALA A 156 -16.24 -15.56 -14.21
CA ALA A 156 -17.39 -15.33 -13.34
C ALA A 156 -17.21 -14.10 -12.44
N TRP A 157 -15.98 -13.79 -12.02
CA TRP A 157 -15.69 -12.53 -11.32
C TRP A 157 -15.95 -11.30 -12.21
N ARG A 158 -15.50 -11.33 -13.47
CA ARG A 158 -15.71 -10.22 -14.41
C ARG A 158 -17.17 -10.05 -14.80
N ASP A 159 -17.87 -11.15 -15.07
CA ASP A 159 -19.26 -11.12 -15.50
C ASP A 159 -20.23 -10.75 -14.36
N SER A 160 -19.85 -10.99 -13.09
CA SER A 160 -20.61 -10.55 -11.90
C SER A 160 -20.34 -9.11 -11.47
N VAL A 161 -19.25 -8.50 -11.92
CA VAL A 161 -18.83 -7.14 -11.51
C VAL A 161 -18.94 -6.13 -12.66
N GLY A 162 -18.39 -6.45 -13.83
CA GLY A 162 -18.25 -5.54 -14.97
C GLY A 162 -19.59 -5.09 -15.58
N PRO A 163 -20.40 -6.00 -16.18
CA PRO A 163 -21.67 -5.62 -16.82
C PRO A 163 -22.67 -4.90 -15.90
N PRO A 164 -22.81 -5.27 -14.61
CA PRO A 164 -23.57 -4.45 -13.67
C PRO A 164 -23.00 -3.04 -13.54
N ILE A 165 -21.70 -2.89 -13.28
CA ILE A 165 -21.05 -1.59 -13.04
C ILE A 165 -21.08 -0.68 -14.28
N ARG A 166 -21.00 -1.26 -15.48
CA ARG A 166 -21.20 -0.54 -16.77
C ARG A 166 -22.56 0.19 -16.84
N SER A 167 -23.53 -0.20 -16.02
CA SER A 167 -24.87 0.39 -15.94
C SER A 167 -24.98 1.55 -14.93
N PHE A 168 -23.88 2.02 -14.35
CA PHE A 168 -23.85 2.96 -13.23
C PHE A 168 -22.72 4.04 -13.35
N ARG A 169 -22.73 5.07 -12.46
CA ARG A 169 -21.89 6.31 -12.43
C ARG A 169 -20.90 6.51 -11.22
N ASP A 170 -21.23 7.17 -10.06
CA ASP A 170 -20.28 7.58 -8.91
C ASP A 170 -20.16 7.09 -7.21
N ALA A 171 -19.99 5.82 -6.44
CA ALA A 171 -18.91 4.93 -5.58
C ALA A 171 -19.08 4.06 -4.23
N GLY A 172 -18.88 4.43 -2.95
CA GLY A 172 -19.36 3.64 -1.77
C GLY A 172 -18.45 2.56 -1.13
N GLN A 173 -18.94 1.29 -1.03
CA GLN A 173 -18.43 0.17 -0.16
C GLN A 173 -18.82 0.36 1.33
N GLN A 174 -18.73 -0.57 2.32
CA GLN A 174 -18.35 -2.00 2.45
C GLN A 174 -19.23 -2.56 3.63
N GLU A 175 -19.63 -3.83 3.85
CA GLU A 175 -18.95 -5.15 3.92
C GLU A 175 -17.88 -5.29 5.03
N ARG A 176 -17.50 -6.46 5.57
CA ARG A 176 -17.78 -7.91 5.29
C ARG A 176 -17.88 -8.67 6.65
N SER A 177 -17.83 -10.02 6.68
CA SER A 177 -18.05 -10.85 7.88
C SER A 177 -17.39 -12.26 7.83
N LEU A 178 -17.28 -12.91 9.01
CA LEU A 178 -17.31 -14.36 9.31
C LEU A 178 -16.06 -15.28 9.15
N TYR A 179 -16.29 -16.53 9.60
CA TYR A 179 -15.79 -17.85 9.18
C TYR A 179 -14.69 -18.59 9.98
N GLU A 180 -14.87 -19.92 10.00
CA GLU A 180 -14.31 -21.00 10.86
C GLU A 180 -14.21 -22.30 10.01
N ASP A 181 -13.34 -23.26 10.38
CA ASP A 181 -13.15 -24.59 9.75
C ASP A 181 -12.62 -25.59 10.81
N GLU A 182 -12.92 -26.90 10.71
CA GLU A 182 -12.91 -27.83 11.86
C GLU A 182 -11.85 -28.96 11.88
N GLU A 183 -11.24 -29.39 10.76
CA GLU A 183 -10.28 -30.53 10.77
C GLU A 183 -8.80 -30.15 10.52
N PHE A 184 -8.48 -28.85 10.41
CA PHE A 184 -7.13 -28.33 10.14
C PHE A 184 -6.08 -28.70 11.20
N GLU A 185 -6.45 -28.78 12.48
CA GLU A 185 -5.49 -29.00 13.58
C GLU A 185 -4.81 -30.38 13.52
N SER A 186 -5.53 -31.41 13.08
CA SER A 186 -5.12 -32.82 13.19
C SER A 186 -3.80 -33.17 12.49
N HIS A 187 -3.52 -32.55 11.34
CA HIS A 187 -2.29 -32.77 10.58
C HIS A 187 -1.12 -31.85 11.02
N ILE A 188 -1.42 -30.78 11.77
CA ILE A 188 -0.39 -29.85 12.30
C ILE A 188 0.26 -30.45 13.57
N ASP A 189 -0.52 -31.10 14.42
CA ASP A 189 -0.06 -31.62 15.71
C ASP A 189 1.04 -32.70 15.59
N GLU A 190 0.96 -33.57 14.58
CA GLU A 190 1.94 -34.64 14.37
C GLU A 190 3.32 -34.09 13.95
N VAL A 191 3.33 -33.05 13.10
CA VAL A 191 4.55 -32.30 12.75
C VAL A 191 5.08 -31.52 13.95
N TRP A 192 4.17 -30.82 14.66
CA TRP A 192 4.49 -29.98 15.82
C TRP A 192 5.14 -30.78 16.96
N ALA A 193 4.70 -32.01 17.21
CA ALA A 193 5.25 -32.90 18.23
C ALA A 193 6.77 -33.09 18.13
N THR A 194 7.31 -33.07 16.90
CA THR A 194 8.76 -33.22 16.65
C THR A 194 9.57 -31.95 16.97
N VAL A 195 9.02 -30.77 16.71
CA VAL A 195 9.69 -29.47 16.87
C VAL A 195 9.52 -28.90 18.29
N ALA A 196 8.40 -29.23 18.95
CA ALA A 196 7.99 -28.67 20.24
C ALA A 196 9.07 -28.70 21.35
N PRO A 197 9.92 -29.74 21.52
CA PRO A 197 10.94 -29.74 22.57
C PRO A 197 11.97 -28.62 22.46
N LEU A 198 12.41 -28.30 21.23
CA LEU A 198 13.35 -27.21 20.95
C LEU A 198 12.65 -25.85 21.06
N TYR A 199 11.46 -25.73 20.44
CA TYR A 199 10.64 -24.52 20.51
C TYR A 199 10.37 -24.08 21.95
N ARG A 200 10.01 -25.02 22.85
CA ARG A 200 9.73 -24.73 24.27
C ARG A 200 10.90 -24.04 24.99
N GLN A 201 12.15 -24.35 24.64
CA GLN A 201 13.31 -23.66 25.24
C GLN A 201 13.49 -22.25 24.66
N LEU A 202 13.41 -22.10 23.32
CA LEU A 202 13.51 -20.81 22.65
C LEU A 202 12.41 -19.85 23.13
N HIS A 203 11.16 -20.31 23.13
CA HIS A 203 9.99 -19.60 23.66
C HIS A 203 10.19 -19.16 25.12
N THR A 204 10.69 -20.04 25.98
CA THR A 204 10.96 -19.71 27.39
C THR A 204 12.03 -18.61 27.54
N TYR A 205 13.03 -18.56 26.65
CA TYR A 205 14.02 -17.47 26.65
C TYR A 205 13.44 -16.16 26.13
N VAL A 206 12.77 -16.17 24.98
CA VAL A 206 12.19 -14.96 24.36
C VAL A 206 11.11 -14.36 25.25
N ARG A 207 10.21 -15.19 25.80
CA ARG A 207 9.16 -14.77 26.75
C ARG A 207 9.75 -14.00 27.94
N ARG A 208 10.88 -14.47 28.48
CA ARG A 208 11.59 -13.82 29.60
C ARG A 208 12.12 -12.42 29.24
N ARG A 209 12.51 -12.19 27.98
CA ARG A 209 12.89 -10.85 27.48
C ARG A 209 11.68 -9.94 27.30
N LEU A 210 10.60 -10.45 26.70
CA LEU A 210 9.39 -9.66 26.50
C LEU A 210 8.75 -9.21 27.84
N ILE A 211 8.82 -10.04 28.88
CA ILE A 211 8.38 -9.65 30.24
C ILE A 211 9.21 -8.50 30.83
N GLN A 212 10.51 -8.44 30.53
CA GLN A 212 11.39 -7.34 30.98
C GLN A 212 11.04 -6.00 30.30
N GLN A 213 10.39 -6.03 29.15
CA GLN A 213 10.06 -4.86 28.33
C GLN A 213 8.59 -4.41 28.46
N TYR A 214 7.64 -5.34 28.42
CA TYR A 214 6.19 -5.07 28.40
C TYR A 214 5.49 -5.40 29.74
N GLY A 215 6.21 -5.99 30.70
CA GLY A 215 5.69 -6.35 32.01
C GLY A 215 4.84 -7.63 32.04
N SER A 216 4.76 -8.24 33.23
CA SER A 216 4.07 -9.52 33.46
C SER A 216 2.54 -9.48 33.27
N GLN A 217 1.96 -8.30 33.08
CA GLN A 217 0.53 -8.10 32.78
C GLN A 217 0.23 -8.18 31.27
N ARG A 218 1.22 -7.92 30.40
CA ARG A 218 1.06 -8.00 28.93
C ARG A 218 1.60 -9.31 28.36
N VAL A 219 2.69 -9.83 28.95
CA VAL A 219 3.22 -11.16 28.64
C VAL A 219 3.28 -11.98 29.92
N ARG A 220 2.54 -13.08 29.99
CA ARG A 220 2.40 -13.86 31.23
C ARG A 220 3.67 -14.69 31.49
N PRO A 221 4.25 -14.72 32.72
CA PRO A 221 5.50 -15.45 33.02
C PRO A 221 5.54 -16.93 32.63
N ASP A 222 4.39 -17.58 32.60
CA ASP A 222 4.12 -18.99 32.32
C ASP A 222 3.40 -19.24 30.98
N GLY A 223 2.70 -18.23 30.44
CA GLY A 223 1.80 -18.35 29.27
C GLY A 223 2.49 -18.31 27.89
N PRO A 224 1.73 -18.35 26.79
CA PRO A 224 2.27 -18.15 25.45
C PRO A 224 2.84 -16.73 25.26
N ILE A 225 3.73 -16.57 24.29
CA ILE A 225 4.09 -15.27 23.71
C ILE A 225 2.95 -14.92 22.75
N PRO A 226 2.28 -13.76 22.87
CA PRO A 226 1.35 -13.28 21.86
C PRO A 226 2.04 -13.13 20.50
N ALA A 227 1.47 -13.71 19.44
CA ALA A 227 2.13 -13.83 18.13
C ALA A 227 2.53 -12.47 17.53
N HIS A 228 1.71 -11.44 17.75
CA HIS A 228 1.99 -10.06 17.35
C HIS A 228 3.34 -9.52 17.87
N LEU A 229 3.84 -9.99 19.02
CA LEU A 229 5.11 -9.52 19.58
C LEU A 229 6.37 -10.02 18.86
N LEU A 230 6.27 -10.88 17.85
CA LEU A 230 7.44 -11.33 17.08
C LEU A 230 7.58 -10.55 15.77
N VAL A 231 6.57 -10.60 14.90
CA VAL A 231 6.60 -9.98 13.57
C VAL A 231 6.69 -8.45 13.67
N LEU A 232 5.92 -7.82 14.57
CA LEU A 232 5.96 -6.36 14.75
C LEU A 232 7.21 -5.84 15.47
N MET A 233 7.84 -6.66 16.32
CA MET A 233 9.09 -6.26 16.97
C MET A 233 10.30 -6.32 16.02
N LEU A 234 10.27 -7.18 15.00
CA LEU A 234 11.25 -7.14 13.92
C LEU A 234 11.14 -5.83 13.13
N ALA A 235 9.92 -5.39 12.80
CA ALA A 235 9.68 -4.12 12.12
C ALA A 235 10.04 -2.89 12.99
N GLU A 236 9.66 -2.88 14.28
CA GLU A 236 10.03 -1.82 15.21
C GLU A 236 11.56 -1.73 15.41
N GLU A 237 12.26 -2.87 15.55
CA GLU A 237 13.72 -2.88 15.67
C GLU A 237 14.38 -2.48 14.35
N PHE A 238 13.84 -2.84 13.19
CA PHE A 238 14.32 -2.36 11.90
C PHE A 238 14.34 -0.82 11.85
N TYR A 239 13.23 -0.15 12.15
CA TYR A 239 13.15 1.32 12.12
C TYR A 239 13.99 2.01 13.20
N THR A 240 13.90 1.56 14.45
CA THR A 240 14.66 2.15 15.56
C THR A 240 16.17 1.87 15.46
N SER A 241 16.58 0.81 14.75
CA SER A 241 17.98 0.53 14.44
C SER A 241 18.61 1.55 13.49
N MET A 242 17.83 2.11 12.56
CA MET A 242 18.26 3.22 11.71
C MET A 242 18.21 4.57 12.43
N GLY A 243 17.54 4.66 13.58
CA GLY A 243 17.39 5.91 14.36
C GLY A 243 16.17 6.73 14.00
N MET A 244 15.20 6.11 13.33
CA MET A 244 13.85 6.64 13.26
C MET A 244 13.20 6.55 14.64
N ASN A 245 12.14 7.33 14.87
CA ASN A 245 11.46 7.36 16.17
C ASN A 245 10.80 5.99 16.44
N PRO A 246 10.78 5.50 17.69
CA PRO A 246 9.96 4.34 18.05
C PRO A 246 8.47 4.65 17.88
N MET A 247 7.65 3.63 17.64
CA MET A 247 6.20 3.83 17.54
C MET A 247 5.59 4.26 18.89
N PRO A 248 4.69 5.26 18.92
CA PRO A 248 4.07 5.75 20.17
C PRO A 248 3.35 4.64 20.97
N PRO A 249 3.28 4.75 22.31
CA PRO A 249 2.46 3.86 23.14
C PRO A 249 1.00 3.73 22.66
N GLU A 250 0.43 4.82 22.15
CA GLU A 250 -0.91 4.92 21.56
C GLU A 250 -1.07 4.05 20.31
N PHE A 251 -0.07 4.01 19.43
CA PHE A 251 -0.08 3.11 18.26
C PHE A 251 -0.21 1.65 18.70
N TRP A 252 0.58 1.23 19.70
CA TRP A 252 0.51 -0.13 20.25
C TRP A 252 -0.78 -0.41 21.03
N HIS A 253 -1.43 0.62 21.56
CA HIS A 253 -2.68 0.46 22.31
C HIS A 253 -3.91 0.39 21.38
N HIS A 254 -3.94 1.20 20.32
CA HIS A 254 -5.14 1.41 19.51
C HIS A 254 -5.17 0.63 18.19
N SER A 255 -4.02 0.16 17.68
CA SER A 255 -3.94 -0.58 16.42
C SER A 255 -4.65 -1.94 16.49
N MET A 256 -5.22 -2.38 15.36
CA MET A 256 -5.78 -3.73 15.21
C MET A 256 -4.74 -4.59 14.49
N LEU A 257 -3.92 -5.29 15.26
CA LEU A 257 -2.73 -6.00 14.78
C LEU A 257 -2.93 -7.52 14.60
N GLU A 258 -4.10 -8.03 14.98
CA GLU A 258 -4.52 -9.43 14.86
C GLU A 258 -6.06 -9.47 14.66
N LYS A 259 -6.63 -10.55 14.10
CA LYS A 259 -8.09 -10.69 13.94
C LYS A 259 -8.73 -10.87 15.33
N PRO A 260 -9.58 -9.95 15.82
CA PRO A 260 -10.20 -10.09 17.13
C PRO A 260 -11.25 -11.21 17.13
N LEU A 261 -11.17 -12.10 18.13
CA LEU A 261 -12.13 -13.20 18.30
C LEU A 261 -13.56 -12.68 18.49
N GLY A 262 -14.53 -13.37 17.86
CA GLY A 262 -15.95 -13.06 17.97
C GLY A 262 -16.38 -11.71 17.39
N ARG A 263 -15.61 -11.14 16.46
CA ARG A 263 -15.89 -9.83 15.86
C ARG A 263 -15.54 -9.76 14.38
N ASP A 264 -16.50 -9.31 13.57
CA ASP A 264 -16.29 -9.02 12.15
C ASP A 264 -15.47 -7.74 11.92
N VAL A 265 -14.46 -7.81 11.04
CA VAL A 265 -13.50 -6.73 10.75
C VAL A 265 -13.06 -6.73 9.28
N VAL A 266 -12.58 -5.59 8.77
CA VAL A 266 -11.94 -5.48 7.46
C VAL A 266 -10.46 -5.82 7.58
N CYS A 267 -10.09 -7.10 7.35
CA CYS A 267 -8.73 -7.60 7.56
C CYS A 267 -7.63 -7.02 6.64
N ARG A 268 -7.97 -6.43 5.48
CA ARG A 268 -7.00 -5.83 4.56
C ARG A 268 -6.18 -4.75 5.26
N ALA A 269 -4.86 -4.89 5.21
CA ALA A 269 -3.87 -3.97 5.74
C ALA A 269 -4.16 -2.51 5.37
N SER A 270 -3.98 -1.61 6.34
CA SER A 270 -3.89 -0.16 6.14
C SER A 270 -3.40 0.60 7.37
N ALA A 271 -2.54 1.59 7.13
CA ALA A 271 -2.15 2.64 8.07
C ALA A 271 -3.15 3.81 8.12
N TRP A 272 -3.24 4.47 9.28
CA TRP A 272 -4.20 5.54 9.57
C TRP A 272 -3.55 6.67 10.38
N ASP A 273 -3.59 7.89 9.85
CA ASP A 273 -3.43 9.15 10.60
C ASP A 273 -4.84 9.66 10.99
N PHE A 274 -5.02 10.02 12.26
CA PHE A 274 -6.25 10.59 12.80
C PHE A 274 -6.22 12.13 12.89
N CYS A 275 -5.24 12.77 12.24
CA CYS A 275 -5.03 14.21 12.12
C CYS A 275 -4.79 14.99 13.42
N ASN A 276 -4.68 14.31 14.57
CA ASN A 276 -4.59 14.91 15.91
C ASN A 276 -3.17 14.97 16.51
N HIS A 277 -2.13 14.71 15.69
CA HIS A 277 -0.70 14.70 16.06
C HIS A 277 -0.25 13.58 17.02
N ASN A 278 -1.12 12.66 17.48
CA ASN A 278 -0.78 11.67 18.51
C ASN A 278 -1.24 10.24 18.18
N ASP A 279 -2.35 10.10 17.47
CA ASP A 279 -3.06 8.84 17.29
C ASP A 279 -2.86 8.33 15.86
N TYR A 280 -1.96 7.36 15.73
CA TYR A 280 -1.57 6.72 14.48
C TYR A 280 -1.74 5.21 14.64
N ARG A 281 -2.33 4.53 13.66
CA ARG A 281 -2.74 3.12 13.83
C ARG A 281 -2.57 2.29 12.56
N ILE A 282 -2.25 1.00 12.72
CA ILE A 282 -2.35 0.00 11.65
C ILE A 282 -3.52 -0.93 11.93
N LYS A 283 -4.22 -1.32 10.85
CA LYS A 283 -5.27 -2.34 10.88
C LYS A 283 -4.94 -3.45 9.88
N GLN A 284 -4.47 -4.59 10.39
CA GLN A 284 -4.10 -5.80 9.65
C GLN A 284 -4.46 -7.03 10.50
N CYS A 285 -5.05 -8.06 9.90
CA CYS A 285 -5.25 -9.35 10.58
C CYS A 285 -3.96 -10.19 10.47
N THR A 286 -2.90 -9.80 11.18
CA THR A 286 -1.55 -10.30 10.93
C THR A 286 -1.40 -11.80 11.21
N GLU A 287 -0.94 -12.54 10.21
CA GLU A 287 -0.54 -13.95 10.34
C GLU A 287 1.00 -14.10 10.38
N VAL A 288 1.52 -15.25 10.79
CA VAL A 288 2.99 -15.48 10.88
C VAL A 288 3.53 -15.98 9.54
N THR A 289 3.46 -15.13 8.51
CA THR A 289 3.88 -15.44 7.14
C THR A 289 4.99 -14.49 6.66
N MET A 290 5.66 -14.85 5.55
CA MET A 290 6.64 -13.97 4.90
C MET A 290 5.97 -12.78 4.18
N GLU A 291 4.69 -12.92 3.78
CA GLU A 291 3.88 -11.88 3.16
C GLU A 291 3.44 -10.84 4.21
N ASP A 292 3.01 -11.28 5.37
CA ASP A 292 2.63 -10.40 6.49
C ASP A 292 3.85 -9.72 7.12
N LEU A 293 5.02 -10.39 7.14
CA LEU A 293 6.29 -9.76 7.52
C LEU A 293 6.65 -8.59 6.59
N GLN A 294 6.45 -8.73 5.28
CA GLN A 294 6.62 -7.64 4.32
C GLN A 294 5.59 -6.54 4.54
N THR A 295 4.31 -6.93 4.59
CA THR A 295 3.17 -6.01 4.72
C THR A 295 3.28 -5.16 5.97
N ILE A 296 3.68 -5.72 7.12
CA ILE A 296 3.77 -4.91 8.34
C ILE A 296 4.95 -3.93 8.30
N HIS A 297 6.07 -4.27 7.64
CA HIS A 297 7.16 -3.32 7.42
C HIS A 297 6.67 -2.17 6.53
N HIS A 298 5.93 -2.48 5.45
CA HIS A 298 5.32 -1.48 4.56
C HIS A 298 4.37 -0.55 5.32
N GLU A 299 3.42 -1.09 6.08
CA GLU A 299 2.42 -0.30 6.81
C GLU A 299 3.06 0.53 7.94
N MET A 300 4.07 -0.01 8.63
CA MET A 300 4.84 0.76 9.61
C MET A 300 5.69 1.86 8.95
N ALA A 301 6.03 1.76 7.66
CA ALA A 301 6.67 2.85 6.91
C ALA A 301 5.73 4.05 6.73
N HIS A 302 4.44 3.82 6.49
CA HIS A 302 3.43 4.89 6.44
C HIS A 302 3.30 5.59 7.79
N ILE A 303 3.25 4.82 8.90
CA ILE A 303 3.23 5.41 10.24
C ILE A 303 4.51 6.21 10.52
N GLN A 304 5.69 5.72 10.12
CA GLN A 304 6.91 6.53 10.19
C GLN A 304 6.80 7.83 9.38
N TYR A 305 6.23 7.81 8.18
CA TYR A 305 5.99 9.02 7.40
C TYR A 305 5.08 10.01 8.17
N TYR A 306 3.98 9.50 8.74
CA TYR A 306 3.03 10.29 9.54
C TYR A 306 3.68 10.97 10.74
N LEU A 307 4.51 10.23 11.49
CA LEU A 307 5.26 10.74 12.64
C LEU A 307 6.28 11.83 12.24
N GLN A 308 6.86 11.75 11.04
CA GLN A 308 7.88 12.69 10.57
C GLN A 308 7.28 14.02 10.10
N TYR A 309 6.16 14.00 9.37
CA TYR A 309 5.47 15.23 8.97
C TYR A 309 4.43 15.75 9.97
N ALA A 310 4.29 15.13 11.15
CA ALA A 310 3.27 15.47 12.15
C ALA A 310 3.22 16.96 12.53
N ASN A 311 4.33 17.69 12.43
CA ASN A 311 4.42 19.12 12.74
C ASN A 311 4.14 20.06 11.55
N GLN A 312 3.90 19.52 10.34
CA GLN A 312 3.45 20.30 9.19
C GLN A 312 1.96 20.71 9.35
N PRO A 313 1.52 21.80 8.68
CA PRO A 313 0.10 22.03 8.42
C PRO A 313 -0.56 20.79 7.79
N LEU A 314 -1.83 20.54 8.10
CA LEU A 314 -2.58 19.37 7.64
C LEU A 314 -2.57 19.21 6.12
N LEU A 315 -2.65 20.33 5.37
CA LEU A 315 -2.53 20.34 3.90
C LEU A 315 -1.18 19.84 3.36
N PHE A 316 -0.17 19.68 4.22
CA PHE A 316 1.15 19.14 3.90
C PHE A 316 1.42 17.76 4.54
N ARG A 317 0.47 17.17 5.26
CA ARG A 317 0.53 15.82 5.86
C ARG A 317 0.12 14.74 4.84
N ASP A 318 0.84 14.73 3.72
CA ASP A 318 0.80 13.74 2.65
C ASP A 318 2.20 13.67 2.02
N GLY A 319 2.44 12.73 1.12
CA GLY A 319 3.69 12.61 0.37
C GLY A 319 3.90 13.75 -0.62
N ALA A 320 5.13 13.91 -1.11
CA ALA A 320 5.47 14.93 -2.10
C ALA A 320 4.65 14.80 -3.42
N ASN A 321 4.22 13.59 -3.71
CA ASN A 321 3.07 13.22 -4.55
C ASN A 321 2.54 11.84 -4.06
N PRO A 322 1.37 11.34 -4.51
CA PRO A 322 0.81 10.08 -4.03
C PRO A 322 1.68 8.82 -4.22
N GLY A 323 2.68 8.86 -5.10
CA GLY A 323 3.66 7.77 -5.24
C GLY A 323 4.74 7.76 -4.15
N PHE A 324 4.95 8.86 -3.40
CA PHE A 324 5.98 8.93 -2.36
C PHE A 324 5.65 8.08 -1.13
N HIS A 325 4.40 8.05 -0.67
CA HIS A 325 3.98 7.18 0.44
C HIS A 325 4.27 5.71 0.11
N GLU A 326 3.67 5.25 -0.98
CA GLU A 326 3.79 3.90 -1.52
C GLU A 326 5.28 3.50 -1.74
N ALA A 327 6.11 4.43 -2.24
CA ALA A 327 7.52 4.18 -2.51
C ALA A 327 8.37 4.00 -1.25
N VAL A 328 8.03 4.68 -0.15
CA VAL A 328 8.76 4.57 1.12
C VAL A 328 8.50 3.19 1.72
N GLY A 329 7.25 2.73 1.77
CA GLY A 329 6.91 1.37 2.21
C GLY A 329 7.57 0.29 1.36
N ALA A 330 7.39 0.36 0.04
CA ALA A 330 7.93 -0.65 -0.87
C ALA A 330 9.47 -0.67 -0.91
N MET A 331 10.14 0.46 -0.70
CA MET A 331 11.61 0.52 -0.59
C MET A 331 12.15 -0.18 0.67
N ILE A 332 11.40 -0.19 1.79
CA ILE A 332 11.81 -0.94 2.98
C ILE A 332 11.74 -2.45 2.72
N GLU A 333 10.70 -2.93 2.04
CA GLU A 333 10.60 -4.34 1.62
C GLU A 333 11.90 -4.79 0.92
N LEU A 334 12.40 -4.01 -0.05
CA LEU A 334 13.62 -4.30 -0.83
C LEU A 334 14.87 -4.59 0.02
N SER A 335 14.91 -4.14 1.28
CA SER A 335 15.99 -4.46 2.23
C SER A 335 15.65 -5.67 3.11
N VAL A 336 14.45 -5.67 3.69
CA VAL A 336 13.95 -6.68 4.65
C VAL A 336 13.90 -8.08 4.04
N ILE A 337 13.54 -8.19 2.75
CA ILE A 337 13.39 -9.47 2.05
C ILE A 337 14.70 -10.04 1.51
N THR A 338 15.82 -9.32 1.62
CA THR A 338 17.10 -9.84 1.12
C THR A 338 17.53 -11.08 1.90
N PRO A 339 18.13 -12.10 1.27
CA PRO A 339 18.68 -13.27 1.98
C PRO A 339 19.65 -12.88 3.09
N ARG A 340 20.40 -11.78 2.89
CA ARG A 340 21.31 -11.17 3.86
C ARG A 340 20.60 -10.62 5.10
N HIS A 341 19.45 -9.97 4.93
CA HIS A 341 18.63 -9.50 6.05
C HIS A 341 18.04 -10.68 6.81
N LEU A 342 17.43 -11.63 6.10
CA LEU A 342 16.83 -12.84 6.70
C LEU A 342 17.86 -13.66 7.50
N GLN A 343 19.11 -13.73 7.05
CA GLN A 343 20.23 -14.30 7.82
C GLN A 343 20.56 -13.48 9.09
N ARG A 344 20.59 -12.14 9.00
CA ARG A 344 20.86 -11.24 10.13
C ARG A 344 19.82 -11.33 11.24
N ILE A 345 18.55 -11.56 10.89
CA ILE A 345 17.44 -11.74 11.85
C ILE A 345 17.16 -13.21 12.22
N GLY A 346 17.91 -14.16 11.64
CA GLY A 346 17.82 -15.58 11.99
C GLY A 346 16.63 -16.35 11.37
N LEU A 347 15.98 -15.79 10.35
CA LEU A 347 14.93 -16.47 9.57
C LEU A 347 15.49 -17.33 8.41
N LEU A 348 16.74 -17.12 8.02
CA LEU A 348 17.44 -17.93 7.01
C LEU A 348 18.77 -18.45 7.56
N ASN A 349 18.98 -19.77 7.54
CA ASN A 349 20.21 -20.40 8.01
C ASN A 349 21.36 -20.29 6.98
N ASN A 350 22.59 -20.57 7.43
CA ASN A 350 23.78 -20.48 6.58
C ASN A 350 23.88 -21.63 5.57
N ILE A 351 23.43 -21.38 4.34
CA ILE A 351 24.05 -21.84 3.08
C ILE A 351 24.35 -23.36 3.02
N THR A 352 23.49 -24.20 3.61
CA THR A 352 23.46 -25.65 3.38
C THR A 352 22.04 -26.10 3.08
N ASP A 353 21.87 -26.95 2.06
CA ASP A 353 20.58 -27.56 1.74
C ASP A 353 20.22 -28.71 2.70
N GLU A 354 19.16 -29.46 2.37
CA GLU A 354 18.72 -30.61 3.18
C GLU A 354 19.69 -31.81 3.15
N TYR A 355 20.66 -31.83 2.24
CA TYR A 355 21.72 -32.84 2.13
C TYR A 355 23.05 -32.39 2.76
N GLY A 356 23.17 -31.10 3.10
CA GLY A 356 24.37 -30.48 3.65
C GLY A 356 25.32 -29.90 2.58
N GLU A 357 24.90 -29.83 1.31
CA GLU A 357 25.70 -29.21 0.24
C GLU A 357 25.63 -27.68 0.29
N MET A 358 26.74 -27.04 -0.07
CA MET A 358 26.88 -25.58 0.05
C MET A 358 26.11 -24.85 -1.06
N ILE A 359 24.96 -24.27 -0.70
CA ILE A 359 24.02 -23.61 -1.62
C ILE A 359 24.75 -22.59 -2.52
N ASN A 360 24.56 -22.70 -3.84
CA ASN A 360 25.17 -21.77 -4.79
C ASN A 360 24.53 -20.37 -4.69
N ILE A 361 25.27 -19.44 -4.08
CA ILE A 361 24.88 -18.04 -3.87
C ILE A 361 24.45 -17.35 -5.18
N ASN A 362 25.08 -17.70 -6.33
CA ASN A 362 24.71 -17.10 -7.61
C ASN A 362 23.32 -17.56 -8.09
N GLU A 363 23.00 -18.85 -7.94
CA GLU A 363 21.68 -19.39 -8.25
C GLU A 363 20.62 -18.86 -7.27
N THR A 364 20.95 -18.77 -5.98
CA THR A 364 20.07 -18.13 -4.99
C THR A 364 19.77 -16.68 -5.34
N ASN A 365 20.78 -15.90 -5.76
CA ASN A 365 20.58 -14.51 -6.17
C ASN A 365 19.75 -14.38 -7.45
N ILE A 366 19.90 -15.28 -8.43
CA ILE A 366 19.05 -15.30 -9.63
C ILE A 366 17.61 -15.70 -9.27
N ASN A 367 17.40 -16.71 -8.43
CA ASN A 367 16.06 -17.10 -7.97
C ASN A 367 15.38 -15.98 -7.18
N PHE A 368 16.11 -15.31 -6.28
CA PHE A 368 15.64 -14.12 -5.57
C PHE A 368 15.26 -12.99 -6.53
N LEU A 369 16.14 -12.63 -7.46
CA LEU A 369 15.87 -11.60 -8.46
C LEU A 369 14.69 -11.97 -9.37
N LEU A 370 14.49 -13.26 -9.70
CA LEU A 370 13.36 -13.73 -10.49
C LEU A 370 12.03 -13.52 -9.74
N THR A 371 11.96 -13.91 -8.45
CA THR A 371 10.80 -13.61 -7.59
C THR A 371 10.54 -12.10 -7.51
N MET A 372 11.58 -11.30 -7.30
CA MET A 372 11.48 -9.83 -7.28
C MET A 372 11.03 -9.24 -8.62
N ALA A 373 11.37 -9.88 -9.75
CA ALA A 373 10.94 -9.46 -11.08
C ALA A 373 9.49 -9.87 -11.38
N LEU A 374 9.04 -11.02 -10.90
CA LEU A 374 7.63 -11.44 -11.00
C LEU A 374 6.70 -10.53 -10.20
N ASP A 375 7.11 -10.11 -9.00
CA ASP A 375 6.38 -9.14 -8.18
C ASP A 375 6.47 -7.71 -8.76
N LYS A 376 7.68 -7.13 -8.86
CA LYS A 376 7.82 -5.70 -9.23
C LYS A 376 7.84 -5.46 -10.75
N VAL A 377 8.58 -6.24 -11.54
CA VAL A 377 8.78 -5.93 -12.98
C VAL A 377 7.58 -6.34 -13.85
N ALA A 378 6.99 -7.52 -13.64
CA ALA A 378 5.82 -7.97 -14.41
C ALA A 378 4.55 -7.16 -14.09
N TYR A 379 4.46 -6.60 -12.89
CA TYR A 379 3.38 -5.70 -12.47
C TYR A 379 3.52 -4.27 -13.03
N LEU A 380 4.74 -3.78 -13.29
CA LEU A 380 4.98 -2.39 -13.74
C LEU A 380 4.16 -1.99 -15.00
N PRO A 381 4.04 -2.84 -16.05
CA PRO A 381 3.13 -2.57 -17.17
C PRO A 381 1.65 -2.47 -16.78
N PHE A 382 1.18 -3.26 -15.80
CA PHE A 382 -0.20 -3.14 -15.31
C PHE A 382 -0.41 -1.78 -14.62
N ALA A 383 0.55 -1.37 -13.79
CA ALA A 383 0.50 -0.07 -13.11
C ALA A 383 0.49 1.12 -14.09
N TYR A 384 1.09 0.97 -15.28
CA TYR A 384 1.06 1.94 -16.36
C TYR A 384 -0.30 1.99 -17.09
N VAL A 385 -0.84 0.85 -17.54
CA VAL A 385 -2.01 0.84 -18.44
C VAL A 385 -3.31 1.33 -17.79
N VAL A 386 -3.49 1.16 -16.47
CA VAL A 386 -4.76 1.50 -15.80
C VAL A 386 -5.12 2.98 -15.92
N ASP A 387 -4.18 3.87 -15.57
CA ASP A 387 -4.43 5.31 -15.69
C ASP A 387 -4.20 5.83 -17.13
N GLN A 388 -3.36 5.17 -17.95
CA GLN A 388 -3.27 5.43 -19.39
C GLN A 388 -4.59 5.20 -20.15
N TRP A 389 -5.39 4.22 -19.70
CA TRP A 389 -6.75 3.96 -20.19
C TRP A 389 -7.71 5.07 -19.72
N ARG A 390 -7.72 5.37 -18.42
CA ARG A 390 -8.58 6.44 -17.85
C ARG A 390 -8.30 7.81 -18.47
N TRP A 391 -7.04 8.20 -18.64
CA TRP A 391 -6.70 9.54 -19.14
C TRP A 391 -7.22 9.79 -20.56
N ARG A 392 -7.20 8.79 -21.45
CA ARG A 392 -7.71 8.92 -22.83
C ARG A 392 -9.23 8.99 -22.90
N LEU A 393 -9.92 8.32 -21.99
CA LEU A 393 -11.37 8.47 -21.83
C LEU A 393 -11.71 9.84 -21.24
N PHE A 394 -10.99 10.27 -20.20
CA PHE A 394 -11.19 11.58 -19.54
C PHE A 394 -10.78 12.78 -20.39
N SER A 395 -9.93 12.59 -21.41
CA SER A 395 -9.57 13.62 -22.40
C SER A 395 -10.38 13.54 -23.70
N GLU A 396 -11.40 12.68 -23.75
CA GLU A 396 -12.23 12.42 -24.94
C GLU A 396 -11.43 11.98 -26.20
N GLU A 397 -10.20 11.46 -26.02
CA GLU A 397 -9.42 10.81 -27.08
C GLU A 397 -10.09 9.48 -27.47
N TRP A 398 -10.63 8.76 -26.47
CA TRP A 398 -11.36 7.51 -26.63
C TRP A 398 -12.81 7.65 -26.18
N LYS A 399 -13.68 6.90 -26.86
CA LYS A 399 -15.12 6.88 -26.61
C LYS A 399 -15.50 5.92 -25.48
N VAL A 400 -16.60 6.24 -24.80
CA VAL A 400 -17.18 5.38 -23.76
C VAL A 400 -17.67 4.04 -24.35
N GLU A 401 -18.12 4.06 -25.61
CA GLU A 401 -18.54 2.87 -26.36
C GLU A 401 -17.38 1.96 -26.80
N GLU A 402 -16.12 2.36 -26.58
CA GLU A 402 -14.91 1.59 -26.90
C GLU A 402 -14.14 1.17 -25.63
N MET A 403 -14.74 1.32 -24.44
CA MET A 403 -14.07 1.18 -23.15
C MET A 403 -13.35 -0.16 -22.95
N ASN A 404 -13.97 -1.29 -23.33
CA ASN A 404 -13.48 -2.61 -23.00
C ASN A 404 -12.45 -3.12 -24.04
N SER A 405 -12.64 -2.83 -25.32
CA SER A 405 -11.64 -3.11 -26.36
C SER A 405 -10.38 -2.26 -26.17
N ARG A 406 -10.51 -0.97 -25.86
CA ARG A 406 -9.35 -0.09 -25.60
C ARG A 406 -8.56 -0.47 -24.35
N TRP A 407 -9.22 -1.09 -23.37
CA TRP A 407 -8.54 -1.71 -22.24
C TRP A 407 -7.70 -2.90 -22.69
N TRP A 408 -8.27 -3.82 -23.46
CA TRP A 408 -7.55 -5.01 -23.94
C TRP A 408 -6.45 -4.70 -24.96
N ASP A 409 -6.62 -3.73 -25.86
CA ASP A 409 -5.59 -3.19 -26.77
C ASP A 409 -4.36 -2.70 -25.97
N LEU A 410 -4.56 -1.95 -24.88
CA LEU A 410 -3.45 -1.56 -23.99
C LEU A 410 -2.80 -2.74 -23.28
N ARG A 411 -3.58 -3.73 -22.81
CA ARG A 411 -3.04 -4.90 -22.11
C ARG A 411 -2.24 -5.81 -23.03
N MET A 412 -2.68 -6.01 -24.27
CA MET A 412 -1.90 -6.67 -25.31
C MET A 412 -0.63 -5.87 -25.61
N ARG A 413 -0.76 -4.57 -25.92
CA ARG A 413 0.35 -3.70 -26.37
C ARG A 413 1.46 -3.53 -25.35
N HIS A 414 1.13 -3.50 -24.04
CA HIS A 414 2.11 -3.22 -22.99
C HIS A 414 2.41 -4.41 -22.07
N GLN A 415 1.55 -5.42 -21.98
CA GLN A 415 1.79 -6.61 -21.14
C GLN A 415 1.96 -7.92 -21.91
N GLY A 416 1.55 -7.99 -23.18
CA GLY A 416 1.45 -9.26 -23.92
C GLY A 416 0.31 -10.16 -23.44
N ILE A 417 -0.75 -9.57 -22.85
CA ILE A 417 -1.87 -10.32 -22.25
C ILE A 417 -3.18 -10.00 -22.97
N ILE A 418 -3.72 -11.02 -23.64
CA ILE A 418 -5.06 -11.08 -24.25
C ILE A 418 -6.11 -11.62 -23.24
N PRO A 419 -7.42 -11.45 -23.47
CA PRO A 419 -8.42 -12.18 -22.70
C PRO A 419 -8.46 -13.66 -23.12
N PRO A 420 -8.67 -14.63 -22.20
CA PRO A 420 -8.69 -16.06 -22.52
C PRO A 420 -10.00 -16.52 -23.21
N ILE A 421 -10.96 -15.61 -23.36
CA ILE A 421 -12.19 -15.76 -24.16
C ILE A 421 -12.45 -14.44 -24.90
N PRO A 422 -13.11 -14.45 -26.07
CA PRO A 422 -13.55 -13.22 -26.72
C PRO A 422 -14.41 -12.36 -25.77
N ARG A 423 -14.11 -11.07 -25.70
CA ARG A 423 -14.89 -10.07 -24.97
C ARG A 423 -15.55 -9.11 -25.95
N SER A 424 -16.53 -8.38 -25.44
CA SER A 424 -17.33 -7.42 -26.17
C SER A 424 -17.38 -6.10 -25.42
N GLU A 425 -17.96 -5.06 -26.02
CA GLU A 425 -18.27 -3.82 -25.31
C GLU A 425 -19.46 -3.94 -24.35
N ASN A 426 -20.13 -5.11 -24.26
CA ASN A 426 -21.10 -5.37 -23.19
C ASN A 426 -20.44 -5.83 -21.88
N ASP A 427 -19.20 -6.29 -21.96
CA ASP A 427 -18.34 -6.58 -20.81
C ASP A 427 -17.67 -5.28 -20.32
N PHE A 428 -17.16 -5.27 -19.09
CA PHE A 428 -16.43 -4.12 -18.55
C PHE A 428 -15.35 -4.57 -17.57
N ASP A 429 -14.32 -5.20 -18.13
CA ASP A 429 -13.21 -5.81 -17.38
C ASP A 429 -12.34 -4.82 -16.56
N PRO A 430 -12.23 -3.51 -16.89
CA PRO A 430 -11.60 -2.53 -15.99
C PRO A 430 -12.22 -2.50 -14.59
N ALA A 431 -13.54 -2.63 -14.48
CA ALA A 431 -14.25 -2.60 -13.20
C ALA A 431 -13.96 -3.81 -12.30
N ALA A 432 -13.36 -4.89 -12.83
CA ALA A 432 -12.87 -5.99 -12.00
C ALA A 432 -11.67 -5.59 -11.11
N LYS A 433 -11.07 -4.40 -11.32
CA LYS A 433 -10.05 -3.80 -10.43
C LYS A 433 -10.65 -2.75 -9.50
N TYR A 434 -10.53 -2.97 -8.18
CA TYR A 434 -11.06 -2.09 -7.13
C TYR A 434 -10.77 -0.60 -7.34
N HIS A 435 -9.55 -0.23 -7.73
CA HIS A 435 -9.15 1.17 -7.88
C HIS A 435 -9.90 1.92 -9.00
N VAL A 436 -10.34 1.22 -10.06
CA VAL A 436 -11.16 1.80 -11.13
C VAL A 436 -12.54 2.15 -10.59
N VAL A 437 -13.17 1.21 -9.88
CA VAL A 437 -14.50 1.41 -9.26
C VAL A 437 -14.48 2.35 -8.07
N ALA A 438 -13.30 2.83 -7.65
CA ALA A 438 -13.12 3.71 -6.50
C ALA A 438 -12.56 5.10 -6.84
N ASP A 439 -12.48 5.45 -8.14
CA ASP A 439 -11.77 6.63 -8.69
C ASP A 439 -10.33 6.81 -8.19
N MET A 440 -9.72 5.81 -7.58
CA MET A 440 -8.39 5.92 -7.00
C MET A 440 -7.34 5.99 -8.11
N PRO A 441 -6.52 7.06 -8.21
CA PRO A 441 -5.43 7.12 -9.18
C PRO A 441 -4.49 5.94 -9.02
N TYR A 442 -4.21 5.23 -10.12
CA TYR A 442 -3.38 4.02 -10.14
C TYR A 442 -1.92 4.30 -10.48
N ILE A 443 -1.65 5.42 -11.17
CA ILE A 443 -0.30 5.87 -11.55
C ILE A 443 0.62 6.04 -10.33
N ARG A 444 0.06 6.19 -9.12
CA ARG A 444 0.82 6.18 -7.85
C ARG A 444 1.71 4.95 -7.74
N TYR A 445 1.24 3.78 -8.18
CA TYR A 445 1.98 2.52 -8.11
C TYR A 445 3.10 2.47 -9.15
N PHE A 446 2.87 3.01 -10.35
CA PHE A 446 3.91 3.13 -11.38
C PHE A 446 5.04 4.07 -10.94
N VAL A 447 4.68 5.26 -10.43
CA VAL A 447 5.64 6.23 -9.88
C VAL A 447 6.37 5.64 -8.68
N SER A 448 5.65 4.98 -7.77
CA SER A 448 6.21 4.29 -6.61
C SER A 448 7.24 3.25 -7.00
N LEU A 449 6.92 2.39 -7.97
CA LEU A 449 7.76 1.26 -8.35
C LEU A 449 9.09 1.70 -8.97
N ILE A 450 9.13 2.87 -9.62
CA ILE A 450 10.39 3.51 -10.06
C ILE A 450 11.09 4.15 -8.86
N LEU A 451 10.37 4.97 -8.09
CA LEU A 451 10.90 5.78 -7.00
C LEU A 451 11.49 4.95 -5.85
N GLN A 452 10.95 3.77 -5.55
CA GLN A 452 11.48 2.89 -4.50
C GLN A 452 12.94 2.49 -4.76
N PHE A 453 13.32 2.21 -6.02
CA PHE A 453 14.70 1.83 -6.35
C PHE A 453 15.62 3.06 -6.35
N GLN A 454 15.10 4.24 -6.67
CA GLN A 454 15.84 5.51 -6.60
C GLN A 454 16.09 5.97 -5.15
N LEU A 455 15.11 5.75 -4.26
CA LEU A 455 15.27 5.85 -2.81
C LEU A 455 16.30 4.83 -2.31
N HIS A 456 16.13 3.55 -2.67
CA HIS A 456 17.01 2.46 -2.26
C HIS A 456 18.47 2.72 -2.68
N GLU A 457 18.74 3.06 -3.93
CA GLU A 457 20.09 3.43 -4.42
C GLU A 457 20.71 4.57 -3.60
N SER A 458 19.94 5.63 -3.30
CA SER A 458 20.39 6.76 -2.48
C SER A 458 20.67 6.37 -1.02
N LEU A 459 19.88 5.45 -0.45
CA LEU A 459 20.02 4.97 0.93
C LEU A 459 21.14 3.93 1.09
N CYS A 460 21.33 3.07 0.10
CA CYS A 460 22.46 2.14 0.02
C CYS A 460 23.79 2.88 -0.11
N GLN A 461 23.83 3.97 -0.90
CA GLN A 461 24.96 4.88 -0.93
C GLN A 461 25.19 5.59 0.42
N ALA A 462 24.12 6.00 1.11
CA ALA A 462 24.23 6.59 2.46
C ALA A 462 24.72 5.57 3.51
N ALA A 463 24.32 4.30 3.39
CA ALA A 463 24.74 3.20 4.25
C ALA A 463 26.17 2.68 3.95
N GLY A 464 26.84 3.18 2.90
CA GLY A 464 28.16 2.70 2.49
C GLY A 464 28.14 1.27 1.94
N HIS A 465 27.06 0.86 1.29
CA HIS A 465 26.97 -0.44 0.62
C HIS A 465 27.90 -0.52 -0.59
N PHE A 466 28.51 -1.69 -0.81
CA PHE A 466 29.36 -2.01 -1.95
C PHE A 466 28.94 -3.34 -2.56
N GLY A 467 28.92 -3.43 -3.89
CA GLY A 467 28.46 -4.58 -4.64
C GLY A 467 27.09 -4.36 -5.31
N PRO A 468 26.45 -5.41 -5.84
CA PRO A 468 25.18 -5.29 -6.55
C PRO A 468 24.08 -4.70 -5.66
N LEU A 469 23.22 -3.85 -6.23
CA LEU A 469 22.22 -3.09 -5.47
C LEU A 469 21.23 -4.00 -4.73
N HIS A 470 20.79 -5.12 -5.33
CA HIS A 470 19.90 -6.10 -4.71
C HIS A 470 20.49 -6.86 -3.48
N THR A 471 21.76 -6.65 -3.14
CA THR A 471 22.40 -7.21 -1.93
C THR A 471 22.52 -6.20 -0.78
N CYS A 472 21.96 -5.01 -0.98
CA CYS A 472 21.90 -3.95 0.02
C CYS A 472 20.87 -4.26 1.10
N ASP A 473 21.26 -4.06 2.35
CA ASP A 473 20.36 -4.12 3.50
C ASP A 473 20.69 -2.93 4.40
N ILE A 474 19.80 -1.92 4.38
CA ILE A 474 19.97 -0.63 5.10
C ILE A 474 19.74 -0.75 6.61
N TYR A 475 19.30 -1.91 7.09
CA TYR A 475 19.16 -2.25 8.50
C TYR A 475 20.39 -1.84 9.33
N ARG A 476 20.15 -1.23 10.49
CA ARG A 476 21.17 -0.66 11.41
C ARG A 476 22.00 0.50 10.84
N SER A 477 21.73 1.00 9.62
CA SER A 477 22.38 2.21 9.10
C SER A 477 21.76 3.49 9.67
N ARG A 478 22.49 4.16 10.56
CA ARG A 478 22.11 5.49 11.08
C ARG A 478 22.21 6.56 9.99
N GLU A 479 23.05 6.34 8.99
CA GLU A 479 23.32 7.26 7.88
C GLU A 479 22.20 7.21 6.83
N ALA A 480 21.61 6.03 6.59
CA ALA A 480 20.36 5.92 5.82
C ALA A 480 19.16 6.48 6.61
N GLY A 481 19.07 6.20 7.91
CA GLY A 481 18.05 6.79 8.80
C GLY A 481 18.05 8.32 8.75
N ARG A 482 19.21 8.97 8.89
CA ARG A 482 19.39 10.43 8.76
C ARG A 482 19.20 10.99 7.32
N LEU A 483 18.90 10.16 6.32
CA LEU A 483 18.48 10.59 4.98
C LEU A 483 16.95 10.58 4.83
N LEU A 484 16.28 9.63 5.49
CA LEU A 484 14.83 9.54 5.53
C LEU A 484 14.22 10.52 6.55
N SER A 485 14.74 10.50 7.79
CA SER A 485 14.04 11.00 8.97
C SER A 485 14.80 12.06 9.76
N THR A 486 14.02 12.89 10.44
CA THR A 486 14.48 13.81 11.47
C THR A 486 14.84 12.99 12.72
N VAL A 487 16.13 12.92 13.04
CA VAL A 487 16.64 12.23 14.23
C VAL A 487 16.82 13.25 15.35
N PHE A 488 16.04 13.14 16.43
CA PHE A 488 16.18 13.99 17.62
C PHE A 488 17.47 13.65 18.39
N VAL A 489 18.60 14.23 17.95
CA VAL A 489 19.87 14.17 18.67
C VAL A 489 19.80 15.10 19.89
N THR A 490 19.51 14.54 21.06
CA THR A 490 19.42 15.26 22.34
C THR A 490 20.78 15.72 22.91
N ALA A 491 21.79 15.90 22.05
CA ALA A 491 23.16 16.18 22.44
C ALA A 491 23.78 17.34 21.64
N ILE A 492 23.99 18.45 22.36
CA ILE A 492 24.91 19.57 22.06
C ILE A 492 24.44 20.57 20.98
N ASN A 493 24.54 21.86 21.33
CA ASN A 493 24.31 23.01 20.45
C ASN A 493 25.41 23.12 19.37
N LEU A 494 25.27 22.38 18.27
CA LEU A 494 26.11 22.53 17.07
C LEU A 494 25.23 22.74 15.83
N LEU A 495 25.35 23.93 15.24
CA LEU A 495 24.66 24.33 14.01
C LEU A 495 25.25 23.61 12.79
N ILE A 496 24.90 22.33 12.61
CA ILE A 496 25.23 21.56 11.41
C ILE A 496 24.06 21.64 10.43
N TYR A 497 24.10 22.67 9.58
CA TYR A 497 23.23 22.79 8.42
C TYR A 497 23.56 21.70 7.39
N ASN A 498 22.90 20.54 7.49
CA ASN A 498 22.59 19.59 6.39
C ASN A 498 21.92 18.31 6.95
N PHE A 499 20.71 18.43 7.50
CA PHE A 499 19.84 17.28 7.73
C PHE A 499 19.00 17.04 6.46
N SER A 500 18.87 15.77 6.06
CA SER A 500 18.04 15.35 4.95
C SER A 500 16.78 14.71 5.54
N GLU A 501 15.68 15.46 5.48
CA GLU A 501 14.45 15.13 6.18
C GLU A 501 13.33 14.83 5.17
N ILE A 502 13.57 13.89 4.25
CA ILE A 502 12.65 13.55 3.13
C ILE A 502 11.22 13.36 3.63
N LEU A 503 11.05 12.68 4.76
CA LEU A 503 9.74 12.40 5.35
C LEU A 503 9.15 13.62 6.10
N SER A 504 9.97 14.49 6.72
CA SER A 504 9.45 15.65 7.47
C SER A 504 8.89 16.74 6.56
N MET A 505 9.39 16.83 5.33
CA MET A 505 8.92 17.81 4.34
C MET A 505 7.48 17.55 3.89
N GLY A 506 6.99 16.31 3.98
CA GLY A 506 5.66 15.90 3.51
C GLY A 506 5.38 16.43 2.11
N SER A 507 4.24 17.09 1.93
CA SER A 507 3.86 17.73 0.67
C SER A 507 4.18 19.24 0.65
N SER A 508 4.96 19.79 1.59
CA SER A 508 5.31 21.23 1.64
C SER A 508 6.29 21.72 0.55
N ARG A 509 6.91 20.79 -0.18
CA ARG A 509 7.88 21.02 -1.27
C ARG A 509 7.42 20.37 -2.57
N SER A 510 8.03 20.71 -3.71
CA SER A 510 7.79 19.91 -4.91
C SER A 510 8.45 18.54 -4.76
N TRP A 511 7.89 17.53 -5.41
CA TRP A 511 8.52 16.22 -5.47
C TRP A 511 9.89 16.28 -6.16
N SER A 512 10.10 17.20 -7.11
CA SER A 512 11.41 17.40 -7.76
C SER A 512 12.46 18.01 -6.82
N GLU A 513 12.09 18.96 -5.96
CA GLU A 513 12.95 19.46 -4.87
C GLU A 513 13.34 18.33 -3.92
N ILE A 514 12.39 17.46 -3.56
CA ILE A 514 12.63 16.32 -2.67
C ILE A 514 13.50 15.24 -3.33
N ILE A 515 13.33 14.95 -4.63
CA ILE A 515 14.26 14.08 -5.39
C ILE A 515 15.68 14.69 -5.43
N HIS A 516 15.78 16.01 -5.61
CA HIS A 516 17.06 16.71 -5.60
C HIS A 516 17.78 16.61 -4.24
N VAL A 517 17.05 16.75 -3.13
CA VAL A 517 17.59 16.53 -1.78
C VAL A 517 17.98 15.07 -1.56
N MET A 518 17.08 14.12 -1.84
CA MET A 518 17.31 12.67 -1.72
C MET A 518 18.59 12.23 -2.40
N THR A 519 18.76 12.61 -3.67
CA THR A 519 19.86 12.14 -4.50
C THR A 519 21.15 12.93 -4.29
N LYS A 520 21.18 13.85 -3.31
CA LYS A 520 22.29 14.78 -3.02
C LYS A 520 22.69 15.61 -4.25
N GLY A 521 21.68 16.08 -4.97
CA GLY A 521 21.80 16.95 -6.14
C GLY A 521 22.02 16.24 -7.48
N ARG A 522 22.09 14.90 -7.53
CA ARG A 522 22.38 14.15 -8.76
C ARG A 522 21.27 14.25 -9.82
N THR A 523 20.00 14.33 -9.41
CA THR A 523 18.85 14.50 -10.31
C THR A 523 17.68 15.16 -9.58
N ASP A 524 16.81 15.87 -10.31
CA ASP A 524 15.53 16.43 -9.87
C ASP A 524 14.31 15.63 -10.39
N LYS A 525 14.57 14.50 -11.05
CA LYS A 525 13.58 13.70 -11.82
C LYS A 525 13.54 12.24 -11.36
N LEU A 526 12.41 11.60 -11.62
CA LEU A 526 12.29 10.13 -11.55
C LEU A 526 13.32 9.50 -12.49
N ASP A 527 14.10 8.55 -11.97
CA ASP A 527 15.13 7.82 -12.70
C ASP A 527 14.87 6.32 -12.58
N SER A 528 14.74 5.62 -13.72
CA SER A 528 14.53 4.16 -13.78
C SER A 528 15.83 3.37 -13.83
N ARG A 529 16.99 4.01 -14.03
CA ARG A 529 18.30 3.36 -14.03
C ARG A 529 18.58 2.56 -12.74
N PRO A 530 18.25 3.02 -11.51
CA PRO A 530 18.37 2.20 -10.30
C PRO A 530 17.60 0.88 -10.33
N LEU A 531 16.42 0.84 -10.95
CA LEU A 531 15.66 -0.41 -11.16
C LEU A 531 16.41 -1.34 -12.12
N LEU A 532 16.93 -0.80 -13.22
CA LEU A 532 17.71 -1.56 -14.20
C LEU A 532 19.05 -2.08 -13.59
N GLU A 533 19.68 -1.30 -12.72
CA GLU A 533 20.89 -1.70 -11.97
C GLU A 533 20.60 -2.79 -10.92
N TYR A 534 19.44 -2.74 -10.25
CA TYR A 534 18.98 -3.79 -9.32
C TYR A 534 18.85 -5.15 -10.02
N PHE A 535 18.15 -5.17 -11.16
CA PHE A 535 17.87 -6.38 -11.94
C PHE A 535 18.94 -6.74 -12.99
N GLN A 536 20.05 -5.99 -13.09
CA GLN A 536 21.09 -6.20 -14.10
C GLN A 536 21.59 -7.66 -14.21
N PRO A 537 21.85 -8.40 -13.10
CA PRO A 537 22.32 -9.79 -13.19
C PRO A 537 21.27 -10.74 -13.77
N LEU A 538 19.99 -10.51 -13.46
CA LEU A 538 18.89 -11.27 -14.04
C LEU A 538 18.70 -10.95 -15.53
N ALA A 539 18.84 -9.69 -15.93
CA ALA A 539 18.81 -9.31 -17.35
C ALA A 539 19.96 -9.95 -18.15
N MET A 540 21.16 -10.05 -17.57
CA MET A 540 22.28 -10.81 -18.15
C MET A 540 21.97 -12.31 -18.24
N TRP A 541 21.35 -12.89 -17.20
CA TRP A 541 20.95 -14.30 -17.19
C TRP A 541 19.87 -14.61 -18.25
N PHE A 542 18.80 -13.81 -18.34
CA PHE A 542 17.80 -13.92 -19.41
C PHE A 542 18.41 -13.79 -20.81
N SER A 543 19.43 -12.94 -20.99
CA SER A 543 20.14 -12.79 -22.28
C SER A 543 20.92 -14.05 -22.68
N VAL A 544 21.21 -14.96 -21.74
CA VAL A 544 21.79 -16.28 -22.01
C VAL A 544 20.72 -17.33 -22.23
N GLN A 545 19.66 -17.37 -21.40
CA GLN A 545 18.59 -18.36 -21.54
C GLN A 545 17.80 -18.17 -22.84
N ASN A 546 17.44 -16.93 -23.16
CA ASN A 546 16.61 -16.61 -24.32
C ASN A 546 17.44 -16.46 -25.62
N ARG A 547 18.69 -16.92 -25.63
CA ARG A 547 19.62 -16.74 -26.75
C ARG A 547 19.14 -17.40 -28.04
N ASP A 548 18.56 -18.59 -27.92
CA ASP A 548 18.11 -19.40 -29.05
C ASP A 548 16.61 -19.19 -29.36
N GLU A 549 15.95 -18.28 -28.63
CA GLU A 549 14.56 -17.90 -28.87
C GLU A 549 14.42 -17.01 -30.12
N LYS A 550 13.43 -17.33 -30.94
CA LYS A 550 13.23 -16.66 -32.25
C LYS A 550 12.59 -15.28 -32.12
N ILE A 551 11.89 -15.02 -31.02
CA ILE A 551 11.17 -13.78 -30.72
C ILE A 551 11.36 -13.49 -29.23
N VAL A 552 11.77 -12.26 -28.90
CA VAL A 552 11.77 -11.75 -27.52
C VAL A 552 10.66 -10.70 -27.44
N GLY A 553 9.69 -10.92 -26.56
CA GLY A 553 8.39 -10.23 -26.60
C GLY A 553 7.34 -11.08 -27.33
N TRP A 554 6.40 -10.45 -28.00
CA TRP A 554 5.28 -11.11 -28.68
C TRP A 554 4.98 -10.47 -30.04
N ALA A 555 4.39 -11.25 -30.94
CA ALA A 555 3.72 -10.74 -32.13
C ALA A 555 2.21 -10.55 -31.83
N THR A 556 1.54 -9.72 -32.61
CA THR A 556 0.11 -9.38 -32.45
C THR A 556 -0.62 -9.49 -33.77
N ASN A 557 -1.72 -10.24 -33.82
CA ASN A 557 -2.61 -10.39 -34.96
C ASN A 557 -3.93 -9.62 -34.72
N ASN A 558 -4.67 -9.36 -35.80
CA ASN A 558 -5.99 -8.70 -35.72
C ASN A 558 -7.09 -9.59 -35.08
N GLU A 559 -6.78 -10.83 -34.74
CA GLU A 559 -7.70 -11.77 -34.06
C GLU A 559 -7.45 -11.83 -32.54
N ASP A 560 -6.40 -11.16 -32.05
CA ASP A 560 -5.98 -11.17 -30.64
C ASP A 560 -6.64 -10.05 -29.79
N SER A 561 -7.34 -9.10 -30.44
CA SER A 561 -7.82 -7.81 -29.88
C SER A 561 -9.33 -7.73 -29.63
#